data_AF-A0A7S3FG17-F1
#
_entry.id   AF-A0A7S3FG17-F1
#
_cell.length_a   1.000
_cell.length_b   1.000
_cell.length_c   1.000
_cell.angle_alpha   90.00
_cell.angle_beta   90.00
_cell.angle_gamma   90.00
#
_symmetry.space_group_name_H-M   'P 1'
#
loop_
_entity.id
_entity.type
_entity.pdbx_description
1 polymer ?
#
loop_
_entity_poly.entity_id
_entity_poly.type
_entity_poly.pdbx_seq_one_letter_code
_entity_poly.pdbx_strand_id
1 'polypeptide(L)'
;KVGQSFAPYMDESFVRGGEFEERVGERSFMTAMIYLNDGDDASASDKVSDEQEFWGGRLRFVGFAPDGSARESAFSVPPRAGRLLAFEHTLLHEGEPVRRGVKYALRTDVMFAREEGSLGGVAADAAAFAAASMAAEKAEVG
;
A
#
# COMPACT_ATOMS: atom_id res chain seq x y z
N LYS A 1 16.64 -1.51 11.58
CA LYS A 1 18.07 -1.37 12.01
C LYS A 1 18.99 -1.95 10.95
N VAL A 2 20.30 -1.73 11.05
CA VAL A 2 21.30 -2.20 10.05
C VAL A 2 21.04 -3.63 9.58
N GLY A 3 21.03 -3.83 8.26
CA GLY A 3 20.78 -5.10 7.57
C GLY A 3 19.30 -5.45 7.37
N GLN A 4 18.37 -4.82 8.09
CA GLN A 4 16.94 -5.07 7.90
C GLN A 4 16.41 -4.35 6.66
N SER A 5 15.57 -5.06 5.92
CA SER A 5 14.86 -4.62 4.72
C SER A 5 13.45 -5.23 4.72
N PHE A 6 12.64 -4.84 3.74
CA PHE A 6 11.40 -5.51 3.39
C PHE A 6 11.51 -5.93 1.92
N ALA A 7 11.36 -7.22 1.64
CA ALA A 7 11.31 -7.72 0.26
C ALA A 7 10.07 -7.16 -0.46
N PRO A 8 10.06 -7.08 -1.81
CA PRO A 8 8.91 -6.57 -2.57
C PRO A 8 7.58 -7.22 -2.19
N TYR A 9 6.57 -6.39 -1.93
CA TYR A 9 5.22 -6.81 -1.54
C TYR A 9 4.17 -5.74 -1.88
N MET A 10 2.90 -6.16 -1.84
CA MET A 10 1.73 -5.28 -1.85
C MET A 10 1.10 -5.35 -0.45
N ASP A 11 0.50 -4.25 0.00
CA ASP A 11 -0.17 -4.23 1.30
C ASP A 11 -1.51 -4.97 1.23
N GLU A 12 -1.90 -5.59 2.35
CA GLU A 12 -3.21 -6.23 2.49
C GLU A 12 -4.29 -5.20 2.81
N SER A 13 -5.50 -5.42 2.26
CA SER A 13 -6.68 -4.63 2.59
C SER A 13 -7.36 -5.17 3.85
N PHE A 14 -7.68 -4.28 4.78
CA PHE A 14 -8.42 -4.58 6.00
C PHE A 14 -9.85 -4.04 5.93
N VAL A 15 -10.80 -4.79 6.50
CA VAL A 15 -12.21 -4.38 6.62
C VAL A 15 -12.59 -4.43 8.10
N ARG A 16 -13.21 -3.34 8.59
CA ARG A 16 -13.70 -3.27 9.97
C ARG A 16 -14.86 -4.25 10.19
N GLY A 17 -14.68 -5.16 11.15
CA GLY A 17 -15.70 -6.10 11.62
C GLY A 17 -16.70 -5.46 12.60
N GLY A 18 -17.62 -6.28 13.11
CA GLY A 18 -18.73 -5.86 13.98
C GLY A 18 -18.31 -5.10 15.24
N GLU A 19 -17.09 -5.33 15.72
CA GLU A 19 -16.46 -4.67 16.87
C GLU A 19 -16.22 -3.16 16.69
N PHE A 20 -16.39 -2.63 15.48
CA PHE A 20 -16.18 -1.21 15.16
C PHE A 20 -17.49 -0.40 15.02
N GLU A 21 -18.63 -0.97 15.41
CA GLU A 21 -19.93 -0.30 15.52
C GLU A 21 -20.30 0.55 14.27
N GLU A 22 -20.36 1.88 14.40
CA GLU A 22 -20.73 2.80 13.33
C GLU A 22 -19.76 2.80 12.13
N ARG A 23 -18.56 2.21 12.30
CA ARG A 23 -17.51 2.14 11.29
C ARG A 23 -17.39 0.76 10.64
N VAL A 24 -18.32 -0.15 10.93
CA VAL A 24 -18.38 -1.49 10.31
C VAL A 24 -18.40 -1.35 8.79
N GLY A 25 -17.59 -2.18 8.12
CA GLY A 25 -17.53 -2.21 6.66
C GLY A 25 -16.63 -1.15 6.02
N GLU A 26 -16.07 -0.19 6.79
CA GLU A 26 -14.95 0.63 6.29
C GLU A 26 -13.81 -0.28 5.84
N ARG A 27 -13.17 0.08 4.72
CA ARG A 27 -12.10 -0.71 4.10
C ARG A 27 -10.85 0.12 3.85
N SER A 28 -9.67 -0.44 4.08
CA SER A 28 -8.41 0.19 3.67
C SER A 28 -8.06 -0.10 2.23
N PHE A 29 -7.59 0.94 1.54
CA PHE A 29 -7.07 0.87 0.17
C PHE A 29 -5.71 1.55 0.01
N MET A 30 -5.30 2.34 1.00
CA MET A 30 -4.07 3.12 0.95
C MET A 30 -3.32 2.99 2.26
N THR A 31 -2.00 2.99 2.15
CA THR A 31 -1.06 3.07 3.27
C THR A 31 -0.63 4.51 3.44
N ALA A 32 -0.64 4.98 4.68
CA ALA A 32 0.02 6.20 5.14
C ALA A 32 1.29 5.84 5.92
N MET A 33 2.44 6.24 5.40
CA MET A 33 3.75 6.00 6.01
C MET A 33 4.39 7.33 6.42
N ILE A 34 4.77 7.46 7.69
CA ILE A 34 5.40 8.66 8.25
C ILE A 34 6.80 8.30 8.73
N TYR A 35 7.79 9.06 8.30
CA TYR A 35 9.16 8.91 8.81
C TYR A 35 9.37 9.77 10.06
N LEU A 36 9.91 9.13 11.11
CA LEU A 36 10.05 9.75 12.44
C LEU A 36 11.45 10.31 12.69
N ASN A 37 12.42 9.96 11.84
CA ASN A 37 13.76 10.53 11.89
C ASN A 37 14.37 10.68 10.49
N ASP A 38 15.41 11.51 10.40
CA ASP A 38 16.09 11.83 9.14
C ASP A 38 17.10 10.75 8.75
N GLY A 39 17.03 10.32 7.49
CA GLY A 39 18.01 9.45 6.88
C GLY A 39 18.61 10.09 5.64
N ASP A 40 19.86 9.75 5.35
CA ASP A 40 20.50 10.18 4.11
C ASP A 40 20.23 9.19 2.96
N ASP A 41 20.03 9.76 1.78
CA ASP A 41 19.78 9.11 0.50
C ASP A 41 21.07 8.78 -0.26
N ALA A 42 22.25 9.16 0.24
CA ALA A 42 23.50 8.92 -0.46
C ALA A 42 23.54 7.45 -0.95
N SER A 43 23.55 7.20 -2.25
CA SER A 43 23.65 5.84 -2.75
C SER A 43 25.08 5.31 -2.59
N ALA A 44 26.07 6.21 -2.51
CA ALA A 44 27.49 5.91 -2.32
C ALA A 44 28.38 7.16 -2.08
N SER A 45 27.91 8.29 -1.53
CA SER A 45 28.82 9.42 -1.25
C SER A 45 29.37 9.36 0.17
N ASP A 46 30.69 9.27 0.31
CA ASP A 46 31.47 9.29 1.56
C ASP A 46 31.31 10.56 2.42
N LYS A 47 30.38 11.45 2.07
CA LYS A 47 30.04 12.63 2.85
C LYS A 47 28.90 12.31 3.80
N VAL A 48 29.26 11.64 4.88
CA VAL A 48 28.43 11.58 6.08
C VAL A 48 28.42 12.97 6.68
N SER A 49 27.26 13.64 6.73
CA SER A 49 27.10 14.72 7.69
C SER A 49 26.70 14.11 9.03
N ASP A 50 27.20 14.68 10.13
CA ASP A 50 26.88 14.20 11.48
C ASP A 50 25.40 14.45 11.86
N GLU A 51 24.65 15.15 11.01
CA GLU A 51 23.24 15.51 11.24
C GLU A 51 22.27 14.36 10.92
N GLN A 52 22.64 13.38 10.08
CA GLN A 52 21.72 12.27 9.76
C GLN A 52 21.86 11.11 10.74
N GLU A 53 20.69 10.63 11.21
CA GLU A 53 20.61 9.56 12.21
C GLU A 53 20.84 8.18 11.61
N PHE A 54 20.54 8.00 10.31
CA PHE A 54 20.70 6.71 9.63
C PHE A 54 20.97 6.83 8.12
N TRP A 55 21.34 5.70 7.50
CA TRP A 55 21.65 5.61 6.07
C TRP A 55 20.97 4.42 5.40
N GLY A 56 20.55 4.59 4.15
CA GLY A 56 19.77 3.60 3.40
C GLY A 56 18.29 3.62 3.78
N GLY A 57 17.59 2.48 3.68
CA GLY A 57 16.22 2.41 4.17
C GLY A 57 15.18 3.16 3.32
N ARG A 58 15.44 3.45 2.04
CA ARG A 58 14.45 4.04 1.13
C ARG A 58 13.20 3.15 1.01
N LEU A 59 12.05 3.78 0.79
CA LEU A 59 10.90 3.08 0.21
C LEU A 59 11.05 3.13 -1.31
N ARG A 60 10.96 1.98 -1.97
CA ARG A 60 11.10 1.84 -3.42
C ARG A 60 9.83 1.26 -4.00
N PHE A 61 9.30 1.88 -5.04
CA PHE A 61 8.19 1.37 -5.84
C PHE A 61 8.76 0.70 -7.09
N VAL A 62 8.48 -0.58 -7.22
CA VAL A 62 9.09 -1.47 -8.21
C VAL A 62 8.01 -2.06 -9.11
N GLY A 63 8.35 -2.34 -10.37
CA GLY A 63 7.47 -3.07 -11.28
C GLY A 63 7.73 -4.58 -11.23
N PHE A 64 6.87 -5.36 -11.88
CA PHE A 64 7.16 -6.77 -12.15
C PHE A 64 7.91 -6.93 -13.49
N ALA A 65 8.91 -7.81 -13.50
CA ALA A 65 9.48 -8.35 -14.72
C ALA A 65 8.60 -9.50 -15.25
N PRO A 66 8.69 -9.84 -16.54
CA PRO A 66 7.92 -10.95 -17.12
C PRO A 66 8.16 -12.31 -16.44
N ASP A 67 9.30 -12.49 -15.79
CA ASP A 67 9.66 -13.69 -15.04
C ASP A 67 9.20 -13.67 -13.57
N GLY A 68 8.42 -12.66 -13.18
CA GLY A 68 7.91 -12.49 -11.81
C GLY A 68 8.92 -11.88 -10.83
N SER A 69 10.16 -11.59 -11.25
CA SER A 69 11.12 -10.86 -10.42
C SER A 69 10.77 -9.37 -10.32
N ALA A 70 11.21 -8.71 -9.26
CA ALA A 70 11.06 -7.26 -9.14
C ALA A 70 11.99 -6.55 -10.12
N ARG A 71 11.44 -5.63 -10.92
CA ARG A 71 12.22 -4.72 -11.77
C ARG A 71 12.92 -3.65 -10.94
N GLU A 72 13.89 -3.01 -11.57
CA GLU A 72 14.51 -1.81 -11.03
C GLU A 72 13.44 -0.77 -10.66
N SER A 73 13.68 -0.07 -9.54
CA SER A 73 12.73 0.87 -8.95
C SER A 73 12.37 1.97 -9.93
N ALA A 74 11.09 2.12 -10.25
CA ALA A 74 10.60 3.22 -11.07
C ALA A 74 10.63 4.55 -10.29
N PHE A 75 10.46 4.48 -8.96
CA PHE A 75 10.44 5.64 -8.08
C PHE A 75 10.88 5.26 -6.66
N SER A 76 11.71 6.10 -6.04
CA SER A 76 12.24 5.87 -4.70
C SER A 76 12.09 7.12 -3.84
N VAL A 77 11.73 6.92 -2.57
CA VAL A 77 11.51 8.01 -1.61
C VAL A 77 12.47 7.90 -0.44
N PRO A 78 13.37 8.87 -0.26
CA PRO A 78 14.24 8.89 0.90
C PRO A 78 13.46 9.25 2.16
N PRO A 79 13.85 8.68 3.30
CA PRO A 79 13.23 9.01 4.57
C PRO A 79 13.68 10.38 5.06
N ARG A 80 12.70 11.22 5.40
CA ARG A 80 12.92 12.54 6.01
C ARG A 80 11.93 12.71 7.14
N ALA A 81 12.38 13.15 8.30
CA ALA A 81 11.54 13.32 9.47
C ALA A 81 10.32 14.19 9.14
N GLY A 82 9.14 13.75 9.57
CA GLY A 82 7.87 14.45 9.34
C GLY A 82 7.28 14.27 7.93
N ARG A 83 7.99 13.64 6.98
CA ARG A 83 7.43 13.34 5.66
C ARG A 83 6.39 12.22 5.77
N LEU A 84 5.18 12.50 5.28
CA LEU A 84 4.12 11.53 5.05
C LEU A 84 4.09 11.12 3.58
N LEU A 85 3.98 9.82 3.33
CA LEU A 85 3.67 9.23 2.04
C LEU A 85 2.29 8.57 2.14
N ALA A 86 1.43 8.83 1.17
CA ALA A 86 0.18 8.11 0.97
C ALA A 86 0.25 7.39 -0.38
N PHE A 87 0.03 6.07 -0.40
CA PHE A 87 0.12 5.27 -1.62
C PHE A 87 -0.88 4.11 -1.58
N GLU A 88 -1.33 3.65 -2.75
CA GLU A 88 -2.27 2.54 -2.87
C GLU A 88 -1.65 1.21 -2.46
N HIS A 89 -2.44 0.34 -1.82
CA HIS A 89 -2.01 -0.99 -1.38
C HIS A 89 -1.52 -1.89 -2.51
N THR A 90 -2.03 -1.68 -3.72
CA THR A 90 -1.73 -2.44 -4.94
C THR A 90 -0.42 -2.03 -5.61
N LEU A 91 0.25 -0.99 -5.12
CA LEU A 91 1.57 -0.62 -5.62
C LEU A 91 2.62 -1.53 -4.99
N LEU A 92 3.29 -2.32 -5.83
CA LEU A 92 4.40 -3.16 -5.40
C LEU A 92 5.55 -2.29 -4.89
N HIS A 93 5.95 -2.51 -3.65
CA HIS A 93 6.97 -1.72 -3.00
C HIS A 93 7.86 -2.56 -2.08
N GLU A 94 9.06 -2.04 -1.80
CA GLU A 94 10.05 -2.67 -0.94
C GLU A 94 10.75 -1.63 -0.04
N GLY A 95 11.30 -2.10 1.07
CA GLY A 95 12.14 -1.31 1.95
C GLY A 95 13.60 -1.68 1.73
N GLU A 96 14.40 -0.75 1.20
CA GLU A 96 15.84 -0.99 1.03
C GLU A 96 16.52 -1.29 2.38
N PRO A 97 17.59 -2.10 2.43
CA PRO A 97 18.37 -2.28 3.64
C PRO A 97 18.79 -0.97 4.30
N VAL A 98 18.63 -0.89 5.61
CA VAL A 98 19.31 0.13 6.42
C VAL A 98 20.79 -0.26 6.50
N ARG A 99 21.68 0.66 6.16
CA ARG A 99 23.12 0.41 6.08
C ARG A 99 23.88 0.92 7.31
N ARG A 100 23.37 1.96 7.97
CA ARG A 100 23.89 2.50 9.24
C ARG A 100 22.73 3.07 10.08
N GLY A 101 22.85 3.03 11.40
CA GLY A 101 21.85 3.61 12.32
C GLY A 101 20.53 2.84 12.39
N VAL A 102 19.47 3.53 12.78
CA VAL A 102 18.12 2.97 12.90
C VAL A 102 17.11 3.90 12.24
N LYS A 103 16.33 3.34 11.30
CA LYS A 103 15.16 3.99 10.72
C LYS A 103 13.95 3.77 11.62
N TYR A 104 13.27 4.86 11.98
CA TYR A 104 11.98 4.84 12.65
C TYR A 104 10.89 5.34 11.69
N ALA A 105 9.82 4.57 11.58
CA ALA A 105 8.67 4.92 10.74
C ALA A 105 7.39 4.43 11.40
N LEU A 106 6.29 5.16 11.18
CA LEU A 106 4.94 4.75 11.53
C LEU A 106 4.18 4.43 10.24
N ARG A 107 3.57 3.25 10.19
CA ARG A 107 2.66 2.85 9.12
C ARG A 107 1.25 2.74 9.67
N THR A 108 0.29 3.29 8.96
CA THR A 108 -1.14 3.08 9.20
C THR A 108 -1.89 3.03 7.88
N ASP A 109 -3.13 2.61 7.92
CA ASP A 109 -4.00 2.53 6.76
C ASP A 109 -4.99 3.70 6.75
N VAL A 110 -5.30 4.19 5.55
CA VAL A 110 -6.42 5.10 5.33
C VAL A 110 -7.68 4.27 5.10
N MET A 111 -8.67 4.45 5.97
CA MET A 111 -9.95 3.75 5.91
C MET A 111 -10.97 4.56 5.13
N PHE A 112 -11.66 3.92 4.20
CA PHE A 112 -12.69 4.52 3.38
C PHE A 112 -14.05 3.98 3.79
N ALA A 113 -14.97 4.89 4.07
CA ALA A 113 -16.39 4.58 4.16
C ALA A 113 -16.98 4.70 2.76
N ARG A 114 -17.93 3.83 2.44
CA ARG A 114 -18.68 3.95 1.20
C ARG A 114 -19.75 5.02 1.36
N GLU A 115 -19.77 6.00 0.47
CA GLU A 115 -20.81 7.03 0.46
C GLU A 115 -22.17 6.40 0.11
N GLU A 116 -23.18 6.64 0.95
CA GLU A 116 -24.54 6.22 0.68
C GLU A 116 -25.05 6.88 -0.62
N GLY A 117 -25.68 6.09 -1.50
CA GLY A 117 -26.15 6.56 -2.81
C GLY A 117 -25.17 6.37 -3.97
N SER A 118 -23.89 6.06 -3.73
CA SER A 118 -22.89 5.83 -4.79
C SER A 118 -23.11 4.59 -5.67
N LEU A 119 -24.04 3.67 -5.30
CA LEU A 119 -24.43 2.51 -6.13
C LEU A 119 -25.92 2.48 -6.51
N GLY A 120 -26.54 3.64 -6.74
CA GLY A 120 -27.85 3.65 -7.42
C GLY A 120 -27.83 2.89 -8.77
N GLY A 121 -26.66 2.80 -9.43
CA GLY A 121 -26.46 2.01 -10.65
C GLY A 121 -26.03 0.55 -10.43
N VAL A 122 -25.11 0.28 -9.50
CA VAL A 122 -24.47 -1.06 -9.42
C VAL A 122 -25.35 -2.10 -8.71
N ALA A 123 -26.19 -1.69 -7.76
CA ALA A 123 -27.18 -2.61 -7.16
C ALA A 123 -28.24 -3.02 -8.20
N ALA A 124 -28.62 -2.10 -9.09
CA ALA A 124 -29.51 -2.39 -10.22
C ALA A 124 -28.83 -3.33 -11.23
N ASP A 125 -27.54 -3.14 -11.53
CA ASP A 125 -26.78 -4.04 -12.43
C ASP A 125 -26.55 -5.43 -11.83
N ALA A 126 -26.28 -5.54 -10.53
CA ALA A 126 -26.12 -6.84 -9.87
C ALA A 126 -27.45 -7.62 -9.83
N ALA A 127 -28.57 -6.93 -9.58
CA ALA A 127 -29.90 -7.52 -9.65
C ALA A 127 -30.27 -7.93 -11.09
N ALA A 128 -29.92 -7.09 -12.09
CA ALA A 128 -30.14 -7.39 -13.51
C ALA A 128 -29.29 -8.59 -13.97
N PHE A 129 -28.03 -8.69 -13.53
CA PHE A 129 -27.16 -9.83 -13.83
C PHE A 129 -27.68 -11.13 -13.21
N ALA A 130 -28.09 -11.09 -11.94
CA ALA A 130 -28.69 -12.25 -11.27
C ALA A 130 -30.00 -12.70 -11.95
N ALA A 131 -30.86 -11.75 -12.35
CA ALA A 131 -32.10 -12.03 -13.06
C ALA A 131 -31.85 -12.61 -14.46
N ALA A 132 -30.87 -12.07 -15.21
CA ALA A 132 -30.48 -12.59 -16.51
C ALA A 132 -29.90 -14.01 -16.42
N SER A 133 -29.09 -14.30 -15.40
CA SER A 133 -28.54 -15.64 -15.16
C SER A 133 -29.63 -16.67 -14.87
N MET A 134 -30.65 -16.31 -14.08
CA MET A 134 -31.78 -17.21 -13.77
C MET A 134 -32.72 -17.43 -14.97
N ALA A 135 -32.85 -16.43 -15.85
CA ALA A 135 -33.66 -16.54 -17.06
C ALA A 135 -32.99 -17.42 -18.12
N ALA A 136 -31.66 -17.35 -18.26
CA ALA A 136 -30.89 -18.22 -19.14
C ALA A 136 -30.99 -19.70 -18.72
N GLU A 137 -30.91 -19.99 -17.42
CA GLU A 137 -31.02 -21.35 -16.88
C GLU A 137 -32.39 -21.99 -17.13
N LYS A 138 -33.46 -21.18 -17.18
CA LYS A 138 -34.82 -21.67 -17.53
C LYS A 138 -35.04 -21.91 -19.02
N ALA A 139 -34.23 -21.30 -19.89
CA ALA A 139 -34.35 -21.44 -21.33
C ALA A 139 -33.60 -22.67 -21.89
N GLU A 140 -32.61 -23.19 -21.17
CA GLU A 140 -31.84 -24.39 -21.57
C GLU A 140 -32.50 -25.72 -21.14
N VAL A 141 -33.54 -25.69 -20.32
CA VAL A 141 -34.24 -26.89 -19.79
C VAL A 141 -35.61 -27.10 -20.46
N GLY A 142 -35.91 -26.38 -21.55
CA GLY A 142 -37.17 -26.44 -22.30
C GLY A 142 -37.04 -27.07 -23.68
#